data_AF-A0A4S2IVI8-F1
#
_entry.id   AF-A0A4S2IVI8-F1
#
_cell.length_a   1.000
_cell.length_b   1.000
_cell.length_c   1.000
_cell.angle_alpha   90.00
_cell.angle_beta   90.00
_cell.angle_gamma   90.00
#
_symmetry.space_group_name_H-M   'P 1'
#
loop_
_entity.id
_entity.type
_entity.pdbx_description
1 polymer ?
#
loop_
_entity_poly.entity_id
_entity_poly.type
_entity_poly.pdbx_seq_one_letter_code
_entity_poly.pdbx_strand_id
1 'polypeptide(L)'
;MAGTAPEAHAGARLAVSASLFAPAWLPPGGRGNGLRATSWAPIADLPARHVDTVLDALRDASVPAHAAPAPRPVRPLAPGGRAPGAVWRLRVGSTSYAKAENVLMQLLRELDR
;
A
#
# COMPACT_ATOMS: atom_id res chain seq x y z
N MET A 1 37.97 31.69 29.85
CA MET A 1 36.68 32.22 29.33
C MET A 1 36.52 31.64 27.92
N ALA A 2 35.82 30.52 27.73
CA ALA A 2 34.36 30.41 27.54
C ALA A 2 33.86 31.32 26.39
N GLY A 3 33.26 30.86 25.30
CA GLY A 3 32.80 29.52 24.95
C GLY A 3 32.47 29.44 23.46
N THR A 4 32.59 28.22 22.93
CA THR A 4 32.22 27.78 21.58
C THR A 4 30.71 27.89 21.33
N ALA A 5 30.36 28.17 20.07
CA ALA A 5 29.00 28.24 19.55
C ALA A 5 28.14 27.00 19.88
N PRO A 6 26.83 27.14 20.10
CA PRO A 6 25.92 26.03 19.93
C PRO A 6 25.51 25.94 18.45
N GLU A 7 26.02 24.91 17.78
CA GLU A 7 25.46 24.42 16.53
C GLU A 7 23.96 24.13 16.71
N ALA A 8 23.15 24.74 15.86
CA ALA A 8 21.74 24.43 15.77
C ALA A 8 21.58 22.98 15.28
N HIS A 9 21.25 22.07 16.20
CA HIS A 9 20.81 20.72 15.86
C HIS A 9 19.53 20.80 15.02
N ALA A 10 19.70 20.63 13.70
CA ALA A 10 18.62 20.34 12.79
C ALA A 10 17.91 19.07 13.29
N GLY A 11 16.73 19.25 13.89
CA GLY A 11 15.91 18.16 14.40
C GLY A 11 15.60 17.18 13.28
N ALA A 12 16.30 16.04 13.27
CA ALA A 12 16.02 14.94 12.37
C ALA A 12 14.58 14.47 12.63
N ARG A 13 13.66 14.80 11.72
CA ARG A 13 12.33 14.21 11.71
C ARG A 13 12.48 12.73 11.41
N LEU A 14 12.43 11.90 12.44
CA LEU A 14 12.32 10.45 12.32
C LEU A 14 11.03 10.13 11.56
N ALA A 15 11.16 9.80 10.28
CA ALA A 15 10.07 9.26 9.49
C ALA A 15 9.92 7.78 9.85
N VAL A 16 8.98 7.47 10.75
CA VAL A 16 8.67 6.08 11.11
C VAL A 16 7.90 5.45 9.94
N SER A 17 8.51 4.48 9.27
CA SER A 17 7.86 3.77 8.17
C SER A 17 6.62 3.03 8.66
N ALA A 18 5.49 3.17 7.97
CA ALA A 18 4.25 2.45 8.29
C ALA A 18 4.45 0.92 8.34
N SER A 19 5.46 0.40 7.63
CA SER A 19 5.85 -1.01 7.63
C SER A 19 6.31 -1.51 9.02
N LEU A 20 6.82 -0.64 9.90
CA LEU A 20 7.25 -1.01 11.26
C LEU A 20 6.10 -1.46 12.16
N PHE A 21 4.87 -1.17 11.74
CA PHE A 21 3.67 -1.52 12.48
C PHE A 21 2.75 -2.46 11.71
N ALA A 22 3.19 -2.92 10.54
CA ALA A 22 2.53 -4.03 9.90
C ALA A 22 2.70 -5.26 10.81
N PRO A 23 1.62 -6.00 11.10
CA PRO A 23 1.73 -7.27 11.79
C PRO A 23 2.86 -8.13 11.19
N ALA A 24 3.62 -8.85 12.01
CA ALA A 24 4.80 -9.62 11.59
C ALA A 24 4.55 -10.67 10.49
N TRP A 25 3.27 -10.98 10.23
CA TRP A 25 2.82 -11.88 9.17
C TRP A 25 2.52 -11.18 7.83
N LEU A 26 2.61 -9.85 7.74
CA LEU A 26 2.58 -9.16 6.44
C LEU A 26 3.92 -9.32 5.72
N PRO A 27 3.91 -9.51 4.39
CA PRO A 27 5.15 -9.69 3.66
C PRO A 27 6.06 -8.45 3.78
N PRO A 28 7.37 -8.64 4.04
CA PRO A 28 8.33 -7.53 4.07
C PRO A 28 8.46 -6.88 2.68
N GLY A 29 8.82 -5.60 2.66
CA GLY A 29 8.93 -4.83 1.40
C GLY A 29 7.59 -4.38 0.82
N GLY A 30 6.50 -4.53 1.57
CA GLY A 30 5.21 -3.97 1.23
C GLY A 30 5.08 -2.47 1.53
N ARG A 31 4.15 -1.82 0.83
CA ARG A 31 3.75 -0.42 1.03
C ARG A 31 2.39 -0.39 1.71
N GLY A 32 2.28 0.37 2.80
CA GLY A 32 1.01 0.68 3.45
C GLY A 32 0.56 2.10 3.12
N ASN A 33 -0.74 2.37 3.17
CA ASN A 33 -1.29 3.72 2.97
C ASN A 33 -1.32 4.58 4.26
N GLY A 34 -0.57 4.20 5.28
CA GLY A 34 -0.47 4.90 6.57
C GLY A 34 -1.60 4.60 7.57
N LEU A 35 -2.66 3.92 7.13
CA LEU A 35 -3.77 3.49 7.99
C LEU A 35 -3.53 2.07 8.52
N ARG A 36 -4.12 1.76 9.68
CA ARG A 36 -3.92 0.48 10.39
C ARG A 36 -5.21 -0.32 10.44
N ALA A 37 -5.05 -1.64 10.44
CA ALA A 37 -6.11 -2.59 10.73
C ALA A 37 -5.60 -3.71 11.62
N THR A 38 -6.51 -4.23 12.45
CA THR A 38 -6.26 -5.37 13.34
C THR A 38 -6.13 -6.68 12.56
N SER A 39 -6.86 -6.79 11.43
CA SER A 39 -6.85 -7.94 10.53
C SER A 39 -6.87 -7.47 9.09
N TRP A 40 -6.24 -8.23 8.20
CA TRP A 40 -6.08 -7.88 6.79
C TRP A 40 -6.57 -9.01 5.90
N ALA A 41 -7.33 -8.67 4.86
CA ALA A 41 -7.85 -9.60 3.87
C ALA A 41 -7.33 -9.22 2.46
N PRO A 42 -6.85 -10.19 1.65
CA PRO A 42 -6.50 -9.92 0.25
C PRO A 42 -7.76 -9.57 -0.54
N ILE A 43 -7.67 -8.55 -1.40
CA ILE A 43 -8.82 -8.08 -2.19
C ILE A 43 -8.53 -8.07 -3.69
N ALA A 44 -7.30 -7.78 -4.09
CA ALA A 44 -6.92 -7.70 -5.50
C ALA A 44 -5.42 -7.90 -5.71
N ASP A 45 -5.05 -8.29 -6.92
CA ASP A 45 -3.67 -8.28 -7.40
C ASP A 45 -3.52 -7.15 -8.43
N LEU A 46 -2.52 -6.30 -8.25
CA LEU A 46 -2.34 -5.04 -8.98
C LEU A 46 -0.97 -5.02 -9.68
N PRO A 47 -0.85 -4.36 -10.85
CA PRO A 47 0.46 -4.05 -11.41
C PRO A 47 1.19 -3.03 -10.51
N ALA A 48 2.51 -3.13 -10.39
CA ALA A 48 3.33 -2.21 -9.60
C ALA A 48 3.04 -0.72 -9.88
N ARG A 49 2.75 -0.35 -11.14
CA ARG A 49 2.46 1.04 -11.55
C ARG A 49 1.19 1.63 -10.93
N HIS A 50 0.22 0.81 -10.52
CA HIS A 50 -1.04 1.28 -9.95
C HIS A 50 -1.08 1.21 -8.43
N VAL A 51 -0.05 0.66 -7.78
CA VAL A 51 -0.03 0.44 -6.33
C VAL A 51 -0.24 1.75 -5.58
N ASP A 52 0.51 2.80 -5.93
CA ASP A 52 0.48 4.05 -5.20
C ASP A 52 -0.87 4.76 -5.39
N THR A 53 -1.39 4.84 -6.62
CA THR A 53 -2.72 5.40 -6.93
C THR A 53 -3.85 4.69 -6.16
N VAL A 54 -3.82 3.36 -6.10
CA VAL A 54 -4.85 2.58 -5.38
C VAL A 54 -4.72 2.76 -3.86
N LEU A 55 -3.50 2.80 -3.33
CA LEU A 55 -3.28 3.04 -1.89
C LEU A 55 -3.75 4.43 -1.47
N ASP A 56 -3.52 5.46 -2.29
CA ASP A 56 -3.99 6.81 -2.04
C ASP A 56 -5.52 6.90 -2.11
N ALA A 57 -6.17 6.33 -3.13
CA ALA A 57 -7.63 6.32 -3.21
C ALA A 57 -8.29 5.62 -2.00
N LEU A 58 -7.70 4.52 -1.53
CA LEU A 58 -8.18 3.83 -0.32
C LEU A 58 -7.92 4.66 0.94
N ARG A 59 -6.81 5.40 0.98
CA ARG A 59 -6.51 6.32 2.09
C ARG A 59 -7.54 7.44 2.17
N ASP A 60 -7.87 8.06 1.03
CA ASP A 60 -8.86 9.13 0.94
C ASP A 60 -10.26 8.63 1.35
N ALA A 61 -10.55 7.35 1.09
CA ALA A 61 -11.75 6.69 1.56
C ALA A 61 -11.66 6.20 3.03
N SER A 62 -10.60 6.50 3.78
CA SER A 62 -10.35 6.01 5.14
C SER A 62 -10.39 4.48 5.26
N VAL A 63 -9.90 3.77 4.25
CA VAL A 63 -9.80 2.31 4.21
C VAL A 63 -8.34 1.91 4.46
N PRO A 64 -8.03 1.16 5.53
CA PRO A 64 -6.69 0.64 5.74
C PRO A 64 -6.26 -0.29 4.62
N ALA A 65 -5.12 0.00 4.00
CA ALA A 65 -4.63 -0.75 2.84
C ALA A 65 -3.12 -0.99 2.88
N HIS A 66 -2.72 -2.17 2.41
CA HIS A 66 -1.33 -2.57 2.28
C HIS A 66 -1.11 -3.43 1.03
N ALA A 67 -0.15 -3.05 0.20
CA ALA A 67 0.27 -3.81 -0.97
C ALA A 67 1.65 -4.44 -0.72
N ALA A 68 1.83 -5.70 -1.11
CA ALA A 68 3.14 -6.35 -1.09
C ALA A 68 3.39 -7.12 -2.38
N PRO A 69 4.64 -7.31 -2.82
CA PRO A 69 4.95 -8.17 -3.95
C PRO A 69 4.31 -9.55 -3.77
N ALA A 70 3.55 -10.01 -4.76
CA ALA A 70 2.94 -11.33 -4.72
C ALA A 70 4.02 -12.40 -5.04
N PRO A 71 4.24 -13.39 -4.16
CA PRO A 71 5.30 -14.39 -4.35
C PRO A 71 5.05 -15.36 -5.52
N ARG A 72 3.88 -15.32 -6.15
CA ARG A 72 3.58 -16.05 -7.40
C ARG A 72 2.72 -15.19 -8.32
N PRO A 73 3.00 -15.12 -9.63
CA PRO A 73 2.08 -14.54 -10.59
C PRO A 73 0.81 -15.41 -10.61
N VAL A 74 -0.29 -14.87 -10.11
CA VAL A 74 -1.61 -15.46 -10.36
C VAL A 74 -1.87 -15.26 -11.86
N ARG A 75 -2.22 -16.35 -12.55
CA ARG A 75 -2.35 -16.40 -14.02
C ARG A 75 -3.11 -15.16 -14.53
N PRO A 76 -2.54 -14.36 -15.45
CA PRO A 76 -3.23 -13.20 -15.99
C PRO A 76 -4.52 -13.65 -16.69
N LEU A 77 -5.64 -13.01 -16.39
CA LEU A 77 -6.87 -13.14 -17.16
C LEU A 77 -6.74 -12.29 -18.44
N ALA A 78 -5.83 -12.67 -19.36
CA ALA A 78 -5.73 -12.05 -20.67
C ALA A 78 -5.07 -13.01 -21.70
N PRO A 79 -5.71 -13.35 -22.82
CA PRO A 79 -5.05 -14.04 -23.91
C PRO A 79 -4.18 -13.05 -24.69
N GLY A 80 -2.85 -13.19 -24.59
CA GLY A 80 -1.93 -12.70 -25.63
C GLY A 80 -1.04 -11.47 -25.37
N GLY A 81 -0.68 -11.08 -24.13
CA GLY A 81 0.15 -9.88 -23.95
C GLY A 81 1.11 -9.87 -22.76
N ARG A 82 2.42 -9.87 -23.07
CA ARG A 82 3.61 -9.53 -22.26
C ARG A 82 3.76 -10.27 -20.91
N ALA A 83 4.99 -10.63 -20.53
CA ALA A 83 5.30 -11.11 -19.19
C ALA A 83 4.66 -10.16 -18.16
N PRO A 84 3.80 -10.66 -17.25
CA PRO A 84 3.13 -9.80 -16.29
C PRO A 84 4.21 -9.11 -15.47
N GLY A 85 4.28 -7.77 -15.55
CA GLY A 85 5.14 -6.99 -14.67
C GLY A 85 4.87 -7.36 -13.20
N ALA A 86 5.83 -7.10 -12.32
CA ALA A 86 5.73 -7.46 -10.90
C ALA A 86 4.31 -7.20 -10.35
N VAL A 87 3.64 -8.29 -9.95
CA VAL A 87 2.27 -8.27 -9.43
C VAL A 87 2.34 -8.03 -7.93
N TRP A 88 1.56 -7.08 -7.45
CA TRP A 88 1.47 -6.69 -6.04
C TRP A 88 0.11 -7.10 -5.50
N ARG A 89 0.09 -7.87 -4.41
CA ARG A 89 -1.14 -8.25 -3.73
C ARG A 89 -1.57 -7.15 -2.77
N LEU A 90 -2.71 -6.54 -3.08
CA LEU A 90 -3.41 -5.60 -2.22
C LEU A 90 -4.19 -6.35 -1.14
N ARG A 91 -4.02 -5.89 0.09
CA ARG A 91 -4.77 -6.31 1.27
C ARG A 91 -5.40 -5.09 1.92
N VAL A 92 -6.57 -5.27 2.48
CA VAL A 92 -7.32 -4.22 3.18
C VAL A 92 -7.72 -4.67 4.57
N GLY A 93 -8.02 -3.73 5.46
CA GLY A 93 -8.57 -4.06 6.78
C GLY A 93 -9.85 -4.88 6.63
N SER A 94 -9.93 -6.06 7.26
CA SER A 94 -11.04 -7.00 7.03
C SER A 94 -12.41 -6.40 7.38
N THR A 95 -12.48 -5.50 8.37
CA THR A 95 -13.71 -4.76 8.73
C THR A 95 -14.13 -3.71 7.71
N SER A 96 -13.23 -3.33 6.80
CA SER A 96 -13.45 -2.34 5.75
C SER A 96 -13.56 -2.97 4.36
N TYR A 97 -13.66 -4.30 4.27
CA TYR A 97 -13.60 -5.03 2.99
C TYR A 97 -14.68 -4.59 2.01
N ALA A 98 -15.95 -4.56 2.43
CA ALA A 98 -17.06 -4.13 1.57
C ALA A 98 -16.90 -2.67 1.08
N LYS A 99 -16.36 -1.79 1.93
CA LYS A 99 -16.07 -0.41 1.55
C LYS A 99 -14.93 -0.35 0.53
N ALA A 100 -13.89 -1.17 0.72
CA ALA A 100 -12.77 -1.27 -0.20
C ALA A 100 -13.22 -1.76 -1.59
N GLU A 101 -14.10 -2.76 -1.65
CA GLU A 101 -14.65 -3.25 -2.93
C GLU A 101 -15.37 -2.13 -3.69
N ASN A 102 -16.21 -1.34 -3.01
CA ASN A 102 -16.92 -0.23 -3.65
C ASN A 102 -15.97 0.82 -4.22
N VAL A 103 -14.93 1.20 -3.46
CA VAL A 103 -13.91 2.16 -3.90
C VAL A 103 -13.15 1.61 -5.10
N LEU A 104 -12.74 0.34 -5.07
CA LEU A 104 -12.02 -0.29 -6.19
C LEU A 104 -12.87 -0.40 -7.44
N MET A 105 -14.15 -0.75 -7.31
CA MET A 105 -15.08 -0.79 -8.44
C MET A 105 -15.28 0.60 -9.06
N GLN A 106 -15.33 1.65 -8.24
CA GLN A 106 -15.42 3.02 -8.76
C GLN A 106 -14.13 3.42 -9.49
N LEU A 107 -12.96 3.16 -8.88
CA LEU A 107 -11.66 3.46 -9.47
C LEU A 107 -11.46 2.76 -10.82
N LEU A 108 -11.87 1.49 -10.94
CA LEU A 108 -11.80 0.74 -12.19
C LEU A 108 -12.64 1.37 -13.30
N ARG A 109 -13.82 1.92 -12.97
CA ARG A 109 -14.67 2.63 -13.95
C ARG A 109 -14.05 3.96 -14.40
N GLU A 110 -13.31 4.62 -13.52
CA GLU A 110 -12.61 5.87 -13.83
C GLU A 110 -11.36 5.62 -14.68
N LEU A 111 -10.68 4.49 -14.49
CA LEU A 111 -9.49 4.11 -15.26
C LEU A 111 -9.79 3.55 -16.66
N ASP A 112 -11.03 3.11 -16.92
CA ASP A 112 -11.47 2.58 -18.23
C ASP A 112 -12.04 3.66 -19.17
N ARG A 113 -12.16 4.91 -18.70
CA ARG A 113 -12.56 6.07 -19.51
C ARG A 113 -11.35 6.77 -20.14
#